data_AF-L8GD68-F1
#
_entry.id   AF-L8GD68-F1
#
_cell.length_a   1.000
_cell.length_b   1.000
_cell.length_c   1.000
_cell.angle_alpha   90.00
_cell.angle_beta   90.00
_cell.angle_gamma   90.00
#
_symmetry.space_group_name_H-M   'P 1'
#
loop_
_entity.id
_entity.type
_entity.pdbx_description
1 polymer ?
#
loop_
_entity_poly.entity_id
_entity_poly.type
_entity_poly.pdbx_seq_one_letter_code
_entity_poly.pdbx_strand_id
1 'polypeptide(L)'
;MAQTQQKASFMNRHGLYLSCKPSGELEGVPEASSGEGTEFEVMIVNDKVSIKSHLGKYLTVPRSADSDAVAAQSDKAYSWTLNFLSVTSGVYATFRSQREGLFMSATSDGAVVLVARDEPGPQEKWTLHEDERKLTLLSSWGYYLSVAGGTLSARSPTVTESERFWRFVKGENKLAIRSKLIDRSLTAVTGQQRVDVSEKKDSEPTMWIVQLTFYS
;
A
#
# COMPACT_ATOMS: atom_id res chain seq x y z
N MET A 1 -6.49 18.97 -10.08
CA MET A 1 -5.83 17.83 -9.42
C MET A 1 -5.65 18.20 -7.97
N ALA A 2 -6.09 17.35 -7.03
CA ALA A 2 -5.96 17.64 -5.60
C ALA A 2 -4.54 17.26 -5.16
N GLN A 3 -3.77 18.25 -4.71
CA GLN A 3 -2.49 18.04 -4.07
C GLN A 3 -2.75 17.95 -2.56
N THR A 4 -2.52 16.78 -1.98
CA THR A 4 -2.62 16.62 -0.53
C THR A 4 -1.22 16.80 0.05
N GLN A 5 -1.06 17.83 0.88
CA GLN A 5 0.15 18.07 1.66
C GLN A 5 -0.15 17.68 3.10
N GLN A 6 0.64 16.76 3.66
CA GLN A 6 0.52 16.33 5.05
C GLN A 6 1.88 16.41 5.72
N LYS A 7 1.88 16.72 7.01
CA LYS A 7 3.06 16.54 7.85
C LYS A 7 3.10 15.10 8.34
N ALA A 8 4.27 14.49 8.29
CA ALA A 8 4.48 13.13 8.78
C ALA A 8 5.85 12.99 9.46
N SER A 9 5.93 12.05 10.39
CA SER A 9 7.18 11.56 10.98
C SER A 9 7.34 10.09 10.64
N PHE A 10 8.57 9.66 10.37
CA PHE A 10 8.86 8.29 9.98
C PHE A 10 9.64 7.60 11.10
N MET A 11 9.12 6.50 11.66
CA MET A 11 9.80 5.72 12.68
C MET A 11 10.26 4.39 12.10
N ASN A 12 11.49 3.97 12.39
CA ASN A 12 12.00 2.68 12.00
C ASN A 12 11.60 1.58 13.00
N ARG A 13 11.87 0.30 12.65
CA ARG A 13 11.54 -0.86 13.50
C ARG A 13 12.20 -0.87 14.89
N HIS A 14 13.22 -0.04 15.10
CA HIS A 14 13.94 0.08 16.36
C HIS A 14 13.39 1.20 17.25
N GLY A 15 12.28 1.83 16.85
CA GLY A 15 11.69 2.95 17.57
C GLY A 15 12.39 4.29 17.34
N LEU A 16 13.35 4.37 16.40
CA LEU A 16 14.05 5.61 16.09
C LEU A 16 13.30 6.37 14.98
N TYR A 17 13.10 7.66 15.19
CA TYR A 17 12.53 8.57 14.21
C TYR A 17 13.59 9.02 13.21
N LEU A 18 13.19 9.12 11.95
CA LEU A 18 13.99 9.74 10.91
C LEU A 18 14.11 11.23 11.21
N SER A 19 15.33 11.73 11.29
CA SER A 19 15.65 13.14 11.47
C SER A 19 16.54 13.61 10.34
N CYS A 20 16.38 14.87 9.92
CA CYS A 20 17.27 15.54 8.99
C CYS A 20 18.25 16.43 9.76
N LYS A 21 19.55 16.20 9.60
CA LYS A 21 20.58 17.11 10.11
C LYS A 21 20.60 18.42 9.33
N PRO A 22 21.17 19.51 9.87
CA PRO A 22 21.43 20.74 9.12
C PRO A 22 22.28 20.54 7.86
N SER A 23 23.10 19.48 7.80
CA SER A 23 23.87 19.08 6.61
C SER A 23 23.01 18.48 5.49
N GLY A 24 21.74 18.19 5.75
CA GLY A 24 20.85 17.44 4.86
C GLY A 24 20.97 15.92 4.98
N GLU A 25 21.90 15.41 5.77
CA GLU A 25 22.01 13.97 6.05
C GLU A 25 20.84 13.49 6.92
N LEU A 26 20.42 12.24 6.69
CA LEU A 26 19.37 11.61 7.48
C LEU A 26 19.96 10.71 8.57
N GLU A 27 19.36 10.73 9.75
CA GLU A 27 19.73 9.85 10.86
C GLU A 27 18.51 9.34 11.64
N GLY A 28 18.70 8.30 12.44
CA GLY A 28 17.69 7.80 13.38
C GLY A 28 17.89 8.37 14.78
N VAL A 29 16.90 9.06 15.34
CA VAL A 29 16.92 9.62 16.69
C VAL A 29 15.86 8.99 17.60
N PRO A 30 16.11 8.79 18.90
CA PRO A 30 15.20 8.06 19.79
C PRO A 30 13.91 8.80 20.15
N GLU A 31 13.86 10.12 19.97
CA GLU A 31 12.67 10.92 20.26
C GLU A 31 12.22 11.66 19.00
N ALA A 32 10.91 11.60 18.71
CA ALA A 32 10.24 12.69 18.02
C ALA A 32 10.18 13.86 19.01
N SER A 33 11.35 14.40 19.34
CA SER A 33 11.37 15.73 19.93
C SER A 33 10.56 16.59 18.98
N SER A 34 9.65 17.39 19.52
CA SER A 34 8.80 18.34 18.79
C SER A 34 9.61 19.41 18.02
N GLY A 35 10.91 19.19 17.82
CA GLY A 35 11.80 19.96 16.98
C GLY A 35 11.64 19.62 15.51
N GLU A 36 11.91 20.64 14.70
CA GLU A 36 11.76 20.67 13.24
C GLU A 36 12.45 19.51 12.51
N GLY A 37 13.43 18.85 13.13
CA GLY A 37 14.23 17.76 12.56
C GLY A 37 13.46 16.52 12.09
N THR A 38 12.36 16.16 12.76
CA THR A 38 11.65 14.87 12.57
C THR A 38 10.31 14.97 11.84
N GLU A 39 9.88 16.19 11.52
CA GLU A 39 8.70 16.45 10.70
C GLU A 39 9.08 16.63 9.22
N PHE A 40 8.33 15.97 8.34
CA PHE A 40 8.48 16.10 6.89
C PHE A 40 7.16 16.47 6.24
N GLU A 41 7.23 17.33 5.22
CA GLU A 41 6.11 17.59 4.33
C GLU A 41 6.08 16.49 3.26
N VAL A 42 5.00 15.71 3.27
CA VAL A 42 4.74 14.66 2.29
C VAL A 42 3.73 15.19 1.28
N MET A 43 4.11 15.18 0.02
CA MET A 43 3.24 15.52 -1.10
C MET A 43 3.02 14.29 -1.97
N ILE A 44 1.74 14.01 -2.25
CA ILE A 44 1.33 12.88 -3.09
C ILE A 44 0.65 13.42 -4.34
N VAL A 45 1.17 13.08 -5.51
CA VAL A 45 0.66 13.47 -6.84
C VAL A 45 0.87 12.31 -7.80
N ASN A 46 -0.11 11.82 -8.55
CA ASN A 46 0.18 10.79 -9.57
C ASN A 46 0.17 9.33 -9.09
N ASP A 47 0.38 9.06 -7.78
CA ASP A 47 1.07 7.85 -7.21
C ASP A 47 2.54 8.09 -6.80
N LYS A 48 3.04 9.28 -7.08
CA LYS A 48 4.39 9.70 -6.71
C LYS A 48 4.36 10.45 -5.40
N VAL A 49 5.39 10.22 -4.61
CA VAL A 49 5.61 10.93 -3.37
C VAL A 49 6.85 11.78 -3.46
N SER A 50 6.75 12.98 -2.93
CA SER A 50 7.88 13.85 -2.65
C SER A 50 7.88 14.15 -1.16
N ILE A 51 9.02 13.96 -0.53
CA ILE A 51 9.22 14.20 0.90
C ILE A 51 10.17 15.38 1.02
N LYS A 52 9.75 16.41 1.76
CA LYS A 52 10.51 17.63 1.98
C LYS A 52 10.78 17.80 3.47
N SER A 53 12.03 18.06 3.83
CA SER A 53 12.44 18.28 5.21
C SER A 53 12.12 19.71 5.66
N HIS A 54 12.23 19.97 6.97
CA HIS A 54 12.12 21.31 7.55
C HIS A 54 13.13 22.33 6.97
N LEU A 55 14.24 21.87 6.40
CA LEU A 55 15.22 22.73 5.71
C LEU A 55 14.70 23.28 4.37
N GLY A 56 13.48 22.90 3.96
CA GLY A 56 12.91 23.26 2.68
C GLY A 56 13.39 22.40 1.51
N LYS A 57 14.25 21.40 1.77
CA LYS A 57 14.88 20.55 0.76
C LYS A 57 14.15 19.22 0.61
N TYR A 58 14.12 18.71 -0.60
CA TYR A 58 13.56 17.40 -0.92
C TYR A 58 14.58 16.29 -0.71
N LEU A 59 14.09 15.17 -0.19
CA LEU A 59 14.85 13.93 -0.10
C LEU A 59 15.13 13.42 -1.53
N THR A 60 16.41 13.15 -1.79
CA THR A 60 16.96 12.60 -3.03
C THR A 60 17.92 11.46 -2.70
N VAL A 61 18.08 10.50 -3.60
CA VAL A 61 19.24 9.59 -3.59
C VAL A 61 20.28 10.26 -4.49
N PRO A 62 21.45 10.65 -3.96
CA PRO A 62 22.51 11.23 -4.76
C PRO A 62 22.91 10.28 -5.90
N ARG A 63 23.16 10.81 -7.09
CA ARG A 63 23.67 10.01 -8.24
C ARG A 63 25.17 9.74 -8.17
N SER A 64 25.80 9.82 -6.99
CA SER A 64 27.22 9.49 -6.86
C SER A 64 27.41 7.98 -6.82
N ALA A 65 28.42 7.47 -7.51
CA ALA A 65 28.70 6.04 -7.66
C ALA A 65 28.91 5.27 -6.34
N ASP A 66 29.11 5.99 -5.21
CA ASP A 66 29.53 5.41 -3.93
C ASP A 66 28.53 5.57 -2.78
N SER A 67 27.29 6.04 -3.03
CA SER A 67 26.32 6.22 -1.94
C SER A 67 24.87 6.03 -2.38
N ASP A 68 24.25 4.96 -1.88
CA ASP A 68 22.79 4.72 -1.92
C ASP A 68 22.05 5.46 -0.78
N ALA A 69 22.73 6.35 -0.03
CA ALA A 69 22.15 7.01 1.13
C ALA A 69 21.19 8.14 0.70
N VAL A 70 19.98 8.14 1.25
CA VAL A 70 19.00 9.22 1.04
C VAL A 70 19.44 10.47 1.81
N ALA A 71 19.39 11.64 1.16
CA ALA A 71 19.72 12.93 1.77
C ALA A 71 18.75 14.04 1.32
N ALA A 72 18.47 15.01 2.19
CA ALA A 72 17.65 16.18 1.91
C ALA A 72 18.49 17.32 1.32
N GLN A 73 18.80 17.23 0.02
CA GLN A 73 19.72 18.17 -0.65
C GLN A 73 19.12 18.89 -1.85
N SER A 74 17.94 18.49 -2.33
CA SER A 74 17.38 19.01 -3.57
C SER A 74 16.44 20.18 -3.36
N ASP A 75 16.54 21.21 -4.20
CA ASP A 75 15.53 22.28 -4.32
C ASP A 75 14.33 21.88 -5.20
N LYS A 76 14.46 20.78 -5.95
CA LYS A 76 13.41 20.26 -6.82
C LYS A 76 12.75 19.04 -6.19
N ALA A 77 11.42 18.99 -6.31
CA ALA A 77 10.65 17.80 -5.94
C ALA A 77 11.10 16.62 -6.81
N TYR A 78 11.57 15.55 -6.15
CA TYR A 78 11.79 14.27 -6.80
C TYR A 78 10.56 13.40 -6.58
N SER A 79 10.07 12.85 -7.69
CA SER A 79 8.95 11.91 -7.69
C SER A 79 9.45 10.51 -7.40
N TRP A 80 9.24 10.05 -6.18
CA TRP A 80 9.47 8.67 -5.77
C TRP A 80 8.24 7.83 -6.08
N THR A 81 8.42 6.67 -6.70
CA THR A 81 7.33 5.67 -6.76
C THR A 81 7.28 4.96 -5.42
N LEU A 82 6.12 5.00 -4.76
CA LEU A 82 5.91 4.31 -3.50
C LEU A 82 5.82 2.80 -3.79
N ASN A 83 6.93 2.09 -3.59
CA ASN A 83 6.88 0.64 -3.44
C ASN A 83 6.43 0.39 -2.00
N PHE A 84 5.34 -0.35 -1.81
CA PHE A 84 4.67 -0.51 -0.52
C PHE A 84 5.50 -1.46 0.33
N LEU A 85 6.66 -1.02 0.80
CA LEU A 85 7.53 -1.81 1.66
C LEU A 85 6.87 -1.96 3.02
N SER A 86 6.33 -3.16 3.25
CA SER A 86 5.89 -3.72 4.52
C SER A 86 5.14 -2.76 5.44
N VAL A 87 3.81 -2.82 5.41
CA VAL A 87 2.99 -2.17 6.41
C VAL A 87 3.19 -2.88 7.75
N THR A 88 4.04 -2.32 8.61
CA THR A 88 3.98 -2.55 10.05
C THR A 88 2.67 -2.01 10.61
N SER A 89 2.16 -2.65 11.66
CA SER A 89 0.92 -2.33 12.40
C SER A 89 0.52 -0.85 12.36
N GLY A 90 -0.64 -0.53 11.78
CA GLY A 90 -1.13 0.86 11.75
C GLY A 90 -1.65 1.36 10.40
N VAL A 91 -1.54 0.59 9.31
CA VAL A 91 -2.15 0.97 8.02
C VAL A 91 -2.98 -0.19 7.49
N TYR A 92 -4.14 0.12 6.93
CA TYR A 92 -4.95 -0.87 6.20
C TYR A 92 -5.31 -0.33 4.82
N ALA A 93 -5.48 -1.26 3.89
CA ALA A 93 -6.03 -0.99 2.58
C ALA A 93 -7.49 -1.43 2.52
N THR A 94 -8.27 -0.71 1.74
CA THR A 94 -9.62 -1.13 1.33
C THR A 94 -9.63 -1.21 -0.19
N PHE A 95 -10.34 -2.22 -0.71
CA PHE A 95 -10.44 -2.46 -2.15
C PHE A 95 -11.87 -2.28 -2.56
N ARG A 96 -12.14 -1.26 -3.37
CA ARG A 96 -13.46 -0.98 -3.93
C ARG A 96 -13.44 -1.33 -5.42
N SER A 97 -14.35 -2.19 -5.86
CA SER A 97 -14.43 -2.57 -7.27
C SER A 97 -14.73 -1.34 -8.13
N GLN A 98 -13.95 -1.12 -9.20
CA GLN A 98 -14.10 0.09 -10.01
C GLN A 98 -15.47 0.17 -10.68
N ARG A 99 -15.94 -0.97 -11.21
CA ARG A 99 -17.18 -1.04 -11.98
C ARG A 99 -18.43 -0.85 -11.12
N GLU A 100 -18.40 -1.33 -9.89
CA GLU A 100 -19.62 -1.55 -9.09
C GLU A 100 -19.64 -0.71 -7.82
N GLY A 101 -18.49 -0.17 -7.41
CA GLY A 101 -18.37 0.62 -6.20
C GLY A 101 -18.59 -0.19 -4.92
N LEU A 102 -18.37 -1.52 -4.94
CA LEU A 102 -18.55 -2.40 -3.78
C LEU A 102 -17.21 -2.74 -3.13
N PHE A 103 -17.19 -2.90 -1.81
CA PHE A 103 -15.97 -3.24 -1.08
C PHE A 103 -15.71 -4.75 -1.06
N MET A 104 -14.44 -5.15 -1.21
CA MET A 104 -13.98 -6.51 -0.97
C MET A 104 -13.93 -6.79 0.53
N SER A 105 -14.66 -7.80 0.98
CA SER A 105 -14.81 -8.17 2.38
C SER A 105 -14.46 -9.63 2.62
N ALA A 106 -13.80 -9.93 3.74
CA ALA A 106 -13.58 -11.30 4.21
C ALA A 106 -14.63 -11.68 5.26
N THR A 107 -15.37 -12.75 5.00
CA THR A 107 -16.32 -13.31 5.96
C THR A 107 -15.60 -14.19 6.99
N SER A 108 -16.24 -14.47 8.12
CA SER A 108 -15.67 -15.29 9.20
C SER A 108 -15.42 -16.74 8.78
N ASP A 109 -16.17 -17.24 7.80
CA ASP A 109 -15.92 -18.54 7.16
C ASP A 109 -14.92 -18.44 6.00
N GLY A 110 -14.22 -17.31 5.84
CA GLY A 110 -13.14 -17.09 4.88
C GLY A 110 -13.58 -17.02 3.41
N ALA A 111 -14.87 -16.82 3.13
CA ALA A 111 -15.29 -16.40 1.80
C ALA A 111 -14.88 -14.94 1.54
N VAL A 112 -14.75 -14.58 0.27
CA VAL A 112 -14.40 -13.23 -0.17
C VAL A 112 -15.54 -12.66 -0.99
N VAL A 113 -16.23 -11.67 -0.42
CA VAL A 113 -17.50 -11.16 -0.92
C VAL A 113 -17.40 -9.69 -1.31
N LEU A 114 -18.42 -9.20 -2.04
CA LEU A 114 -18.60 -7.79 -2.37
C LEU A 114 -19.75 -7.23 -1.54
N VAL A 115 -19.49 -6.17 -0.79
CA VAL A 115 -20.49 -5.55 0.10
C VAL A 115 -20.72 -4.09 -0.29
N ALA A 116 -22.00 -3.71 -0.39
CA ALA A 116 -22.43 -2.33 -0.58
C ALA A 116 -22.44 -1.61 0.77
N ARG A 117 -21.55 -0.63 0.96
CA ARG A 117 -21.53 0.26 2.12
C ARG A 117 -21.03 1.64 1.69
N ASP A 118 -21.42 2.66 2.43
CA ASP A 118 -20.89 4.02 2.21
C ASP A 118 -19.45 4.13 2.71
N GLU A 119 -19.13 3.45 3.81
CA GLU A 119 -17.80 3.40 4.42
C GLU A 119 -17.34 1.96 4.71
N PRO A 120 -16.02 1.68 4.66
CA PRO A 120 -15.48 0.35 4.94
C PRO A 120 -15.61 0.01 6.43
N GLY A 121 -16.13 -1.19 6.73
CA GLY A 121 -16.14 -1.76 8.06
C GLY A 121 -14.84 -2.53 8.35
N PRO A 122 -14.71 -3.18 9.51
CA PRO A 122 -13.51 -3.93 9.86
C PRO A 122 -13.15 -5.05 8.87
N GLN A 123 -14.15 -5.72 8.29
CA GLN A 123 -13.97 -6.88 7.40
C GLN A 123 -13.48 -6.49 6.00
N GLU A 124 -13.62 -5.23 5.62
CA GLU A 124 -13.13 -4.66 4.37
C GLU A 124 -11.70 -4.12 4.50
N LYS A 125 -11.10 -4.20 5.71
CA LYS A 125 -9.73 -3.75 5.98
C LYS A 125 -8.77 -4.91 5.80
N TRP A 126 -7.79 -4.68 4.94
CA TRP A 126 -6.74 -5.65 4.63
C TRP A 126 -5.38 -5.07 5.00
N THR A 127 -4.59 -5.82 5.75
CA THR A 127 -3.17 -5.48 5.96
C THR A 127 -2.38 -5.97 4.76
N LEU A 128 -1.55 -5.10 4.19
CA LEU A 128 -0.75 -5.40 3.01
C LEU A 128 0.70 -5.65 3.40
N HIS A 129 1.25 -6.78 2.97
CA HIS A 129 2.70 -6.99 3.00
C HIS A 129 3.20 -7.15 1.57
N GLU A 130 4.29 -6.47 1.24
CA GLU A 130 4.96 -6.65 -0.05
C GLU A 130 6.36 -7.18 0.20
N ASP A 131 6.68 -8.29 -0.45
CA ASP A 131 7.97 -8.96 -0.42
C ASP A 131 8.34 -9.35 -1.85
N GLU A 132 9.54 -8.99 -2.31
CA GLU A 132 10.02 -9.28 -3.67
C GLU A 132 9.03 -8.90 -4.80
N ARG A 133 8.33 -7.76 -4.67
CA ARG A 133 7.25 -7.30 -5.57
C ARG A 133 5.98 -8.18 -5.58
N LYS A 134 5.86 -9.09 -4.62
CA LYS A 134 4.67 -9.90 -4.37
C LYS A 134 3.90 -9.31 -3.20
N LEU A 135 2.63 -9.02 -3.42
CA LEU A 135 1.66 -8.55 -2.46
C LEU A 135 0.99 -9.74 -1.75
N THR A 136 0.90 -9.69 -0.44
CA THR A 136 0.02 -10.54 0.36
C THR A 136 -1.02 -9.66 1.06
N LEU A 137 -2.23 -10.20 1.24
CA LEU A 137 -3.34 -9.50 1.86
C LEU A 137 -3.78 -10.31 3.09
N LEU A 138 -3.62 -9.74 4.28
CA LEU A 138 -4.07 -10.33 5.54
C LEU A 138 -5.41 -9.71 5.92
N SER A 139 -6.43 -10.56 6.11
CA SER A 139 -7.76 -10.13 6.53
C SER A 139 -7.80 -9.73 8.01
N SER A 140 -8.87 -9.03 8.41
CA SER A 140 -9.14 -8.71 9.82
C SER A 140 -9.33 -9.94 10.72
N TRP A 141 -9.56 -11.12 10.13
CA TRP A 141 -9.69 -12.40 10.84
C TRP A 141 -8.34 -13.07 11.10
N GLY A 142 -7.23 -12.49 10.63
CA GLY A 142 -5.88 -13.06 10.83
C GLY A 142 -5.48 -14.10 9.79
N TYR A 143 -6.23 -14.22 8.69
CA TYR A 143 -5.94 -15.16 7.60
C TYR A 143 -5.59 -14.43 6.30
N TYR A 144 -4.62 -14.96 5.58
CA TYR A 144 -4.20 -14.47 4.27
C TYR A 144 -5.21 -14.85 3.19
N LEU A 145 -5.43 -13.91 2.28
CA LEU A 145 -6.07 -14.16 0.99
C LEU A 145 -5.23 -15.14 0.20
N SER A 146 -5.86 -16.17 -0.34
CA SER A 146 -5.21 -17.22 -1.10
C SER A 146 -6.02 -17.60 -2.33
N VAL A 147 -5.32 -18.08 -3.34
CA VAL A 147 -5.91 -18.71 -4.51
C VAL A 147 -5.32 -20.10 -4.67
N ALA A 148 -6.13 -21.13 -4.43
CA ALA A 148 -5.75 -22.52 -4.59
C ALA A 148 -6.76 -23.24 -5.49
N GLY A 149 -6.29 -23.92 -6.54
CA GLY A 149 -7.15 -24.64 -7.47
C GLY A 149 -8.20 -23.76 -8.17
N GLY A 150 -7.92 -22.46 -8.33
CA GLY A 150 -8.88 -21.49 -8.89
C GLY A 150 -9.92 -20.96 -7.89
N THR A 151 -9.88 -21.39 -6.63
CA THR A 151 -10.77 -20.90 -5.58
C THR A 151 -10.09 -19.80 -4.77
N LEU A 152 -10.75 -18.65 -4.64
CA LEU A 152 -10.32 -17.55 -3.79
C LEU A 152 -10.88 -17.74 -2.36
N SER A 153 -10.04 -17.60 -1.34
CA SER A 153 -10.48 -17.66 0.07
C SER A 153 -9.56 -16.86 0.98
N ALA A 154 -10.04 -16.44 2.15
CA ALA A 154 -9.26 -15.81 3.21
C ALA A 154 -9.18 -16.74 4.43
N ARG A 155 -8.60 -17.94 4.26
CA ARG A 155 -8.44 -18.94 5.33
C ARG A 155 -7.00 -19.37 5.57
N SER A 156 -6.06 -18.87 4.79
CA SER A 156 -4.69 -19.37 4.86
C SER A 156 -3.96 -18.79 6.07
N PRO A 157 -3.46 -19.59 7.02
CA PRO A 157 -2.77 -19.08 8.20
C PRO A 157 -1.31 -18.70 7.92
N THR A 158 -0.77 -19.10 6.76
CA THR A 158 0.64 -18.92 6.40
C THR A 158 0.75 -18.43 4.96
N VAL A 159 1.87 -17.77 4.65
CA VAL A 159 2.16 -17.31 3.29
C VAL A 159 2.93 -18.38 2.53
N THR A 160 2.32 -18.89 1.47
CA THR A 160 2.96 -19.69 0.42
C THR A 160 2.79 -19.00 -0.93
N GLU A 161 3.08 -19.67 -2.04
CA GLU A 161 2.87 -19.09 -3.38
C GLU A 161 1.38 -18.84 -3.70
N SER A 162 0.44 -19.53 -3.04
CA SER A 162 -1.00 -19.32 -3.23
C SER A 162 -1.50 -17.98 -2.69
N GLU A 163 -0.79 -17.40 -1.70
CA GLU A 163 -1.11 -16.13 -1.04
C GLU A 163 -0.35 -14.94 -1.63
N ARG A 164 0.51 -15.21 -2.63
CA ARG A 164 1.40 -14.22 -3.22
C ARG A 164 0.85 -13.72 -4.56
N PHE A 165 0.48 -12.45 -4.58
CA PHE A 165 -0.12 -11.79 -5.73
C PHE A 165 0.82 -10.76 -6.34
N TRP A 166 0.64 -10.49 -7.62
CA TRP A 166 1.27 -9.36 -8.29
C TRP A 166 0.26 -8.22 -8.32
N ARG A 167 0.71 -6.99 -8.03
CA ARG A 167 -0.09 -5.80 -8.31
C ARG A 167 0.39 -5.14 -9.60
N PHE A 168 -0.56 -4.62 -10.36
CA PHE A 168 -0.31 -3.83 -11.56
C PHE A 168 -1.01 -2.48 -11.37
N VAL A 169 -0.22 -1.43 -11.13
CA VAL A 169 -0.74 -0.07 -10.98
C VAL A 169 -1.19 0.45 -12.35
N LYS A 170 -2.41 0.98 -12.42
CA LYS A 170 -3.06 1.49 -13.65
C LYS A 170 -3.51 2.94 -13.53
N GLY A 171 -3.22 3.62 -12.42
CA GLY A 171 -3.54 5.03 -12.14
C GLY A 171 -3.37 5.35 -10.65
N GLU A 172 -3.64 6.61 -10.26
CA GLU A 172 -3.34 7.19 -8.92
C GLU A 172 -3.79 6.31 -7.73
N ASN A 173 -4.88 5.57 -7.89
CA ASN A 173 -5.44 4.68 -6.88
C ASN A 173 -6.01 3.39 -7.48
N LYS A 174 -5.62 3.05 -8.70
CA LYS A 174 -6.19 1.90 -9.41
C LYS A 174 -5.15 0.82 -9.60
N LEU A 175 -5.49 -0.40 -9.23
CA LEU A 175 -4.64 -1.55 -9.51
C LEU A 175 -5.45 -2.77 -9.93
N ALA A 176 -4.77 -3.67 -10.65
CA ALA A 176 -5.18 -5.05 -10.82
C ALA A 176 -4.34 -5.94 -9.90
N ILE A 177 -4.98 -6.93 -9.28
CA ILE A 177 -4.31 -7.95 -8.43
C ILE A 177 -4.36 -9.27 -9.16
N ARG A 178 -3.23 -9.98 -9.25
CA ARG A 178 -3.13 -11.20 -10.04
C ARG A 178 -2.40 -12.31 -9.31
N SER A 179 -2.95 -13.51 -9.33
CA SER A 179 -2.22 -14.71 -8.91
C SER A 179 -1.33 -15.17 -10.06
N LYS A 180 -0.01 -15.27 -9.82
CA LYS A 180 0.92 -15.84 -10.80
C LYS A 180 0.80 -17.37 -10.87
N LEU A 181 0.43 -18.00 -9.76
CA LEU A 181 0.27 -19.46 -9.67
C LEU A 181 -0.72 -20.00 -10.71
N ILE A 182 -1.81 -19.27 -10.94
CA ILE A 182 -2.86 -19.67 -11.90
C ILE A 182 -3.02 -18.69 -13.07
N ASP A 183 -2.15 -17.68 -13.17
CA ASP A 183 -2.15 -16.63 -14.19
C ASP A 183 -3.47 -15.82 -14.32
N ARG A 184 -4.27 -15.71 -13.25
CA ARG A 184 -5.59 -15.06 -13.24
C ARG A 184 -5.68 -13.84 -12.32
N SER A 185 -6.54 -12.89 -12.69
CA SER A 185 -6.77 -11.62 -11.98
C SER A 185 -7.97 -11.70 -11.04
N LEU A 186 -7.87 -11.09 -9.87
CA LEU A 186 -8.99 -10.94 -8.95
C LEU A 186 -10.05 -10.06 -9.60
N THR A 187 -11.28 -10.54 -9.60
CA THR A 187 -12.39 -9.99 -10.38
C THR A 187 -13.64 -9.92 -9.52
N ALA A 188 -14.31 -8.78 -9.57
CA ALA A 188 -15.64 -8.60 -8.99
C ALA A 188 -16.69 -9.34 -9.84
N VAL A 189 -17.44 -10.26 -9.22
CA VAL A 189 -18.52 -11.03 -9.86
C VAL A 189 -19.86 -10.64 -9.24
N THR A 190 -20.55 -9.71 -9.88
CA THR A 190 -21.70 -9.02 -9.27
C THR A 190 -22.98 -9.80 -9.21
N GLY A 191 -23.26 -10.66 -10.19
CA GLY A 191 -24.41 -11.56 -10.12
C GLY A 191 -24.36 -12.52 -8.92
N GLN A 192 -23.21 -12.65 -8.27
CA GLN A 192 -22.98 -13.56 -7.14
C GLN A 192 -22.44 -12.85 -5.89
N GLN A 193 -22.34 -11.51 -5.91
CA GLN A 193 -21.77 -10.68 -4.84
C GLN A 193 -20.46 -11.24 -4.25
N ARG A 194 -19.59 -11.77 -5.11
CA ARG A 194 -18.33 -12.41 -4.69
C ARG A 194 -17.14 -11.89 -5.47
N VAL A 195 -15.97 -12.15 -4.92
CA VAL A 195 -14.70 -11.99 -5.63
C VAL A 195 -14.26 -13.36 -6.13
N ASP A 196 -13.84 -13.42 -7.39
CA ASP A 196 -13.35 -14.63 -8.03
C ASP A 196 -12.07 -14.32 -8.82
N VAL A 197 -11.53 -15.30 -9.53
CA VAL A 197 -10.37 -15.15 -10.41
C VAL A 197 -10.79 -15.30 -11.87
N SER A 198 -10.32 -14.39 -12.73
CA SER A 198 -10.63 -14.39 -14.16
C SER A 198 -9.38 -14.42 -15.03
N GLU A 199 -9.50 -15.03 -16.21
CA GLU A 199 -8.47 -14.97 -17.26
C GLU A 199 -8.40 -13.59 -17.93
N LYS A 200 -9.45 -12.77 -17.77
CA LYS A 200 -9.45 -11.41 -18.27
C LYS A 200 -8.39 -10.59 -17.53
N LYS A 201 -7.51 -9.96 -18.31
CA LYS A 201 -6.44 -9.09 -17.81
C LYS A 201 -6.87 -7.65 -18.04
N ASP A 202 -6.62 -6.79 -17.05
CA ASP A 202 -6.76 -5.34 -17.17
C ASP A 202 -8.12 -4.84 -17.68
N SER A 203 -9.18 -5.63 -17.44
CA SER A 203 -10.56 -5.25 -17.75
C SER A 203 -11.19 -4.55 -16.55
N GLU A 204 -12.19 -3.69 -16.75
CA GLU A 204 -12.86 -2.98 -15.65
C GLU A 204 -13.27 -3.84 -14.43
N PRO A 205 -13.84 -5.05 -14.56
CA PRO A 205 -14.20 -5.86 -13.39
C PRO A 205 -12.99 -6.43 -12.63
N THR A 206 -11.79 -6.36 -13.21
CA THR A 206 -10.52 -6.76 -12.57
C THR A 206 -9.80 -5.58 -11.91
N MET A 207 -10.37 -4.38 -12.02
CA MET A 207 -9.80 -3.15 -11.50
C MET A 207 -10.36 -2.81 -10.12
N TRP A 208 -9.44 -2.50 -9.21
CA TRP A 208 -9.73 -2.13 -7.84
C TRP A 208 -9.26 -0.72 -7.58
N ILE A 209 -10.15 0.10 -7.04
CA ILE A 209 -9.81 1.39 -6.43
C ILE A 209 -9.34 1.09 -5.01
N VAL A 210 -8.14 1.52 -4.69
CA VAL A 210 -7.47 1.22 -3.43
C VAL A 210 -7.28 2.48 -2.63
N GLN A 211 -7.76 2.45 -1.39
CA GLN A 211 -7.57 3.52 -0.43
C GLN A 211 -6.77 2.99 0.76
N LEU A 212 -5.65 3.64 1.04
CA LEU A 212 -4.86 3.43 2.24
C LEU A 212 -5.38 4.33 3.36
N THR A 213 -5.50 3.78 4.56
CA THR A 213 -5.85 4.54 5.76
C THR A 213 -4.85 4.25 6.87
N PHE A 214 -4.29 5.31 7.43
CA PHE A 214 -3.34 5.28 8.53
C PHE A 214 -4.12 5.48 9.84
N TYR A 215 -3.87 4.66 10.86
CA TYR A 215 -4.36 4.93 12.20
C TYR A 215 -3.63 6.17 12.73
N SER A 216 -4.41 7.11 13.28
CA SER A 216 -3.95 8.22 14.11
C SER A 216 -3.63 7.76 15.53
#